data_AF-A0A7J8N9J2-F1
#
_entry.id   AF-A0A7J8N9J2-F1
#
_cell.length_a   1.000
_cell.length_b   1.000
_cell.length_c   1.000
_cell.angle_alpha   90.00
_cell.angle_beta   90.00
_cell.angle_gamma   90.00
#
_symmetry.space_group_name_H-M   'P 1'
#
loop_
_entity.id
_entity.type
_entity.pdbx_description
1 polymer ?
#
loop_
_entity_poly.entity_id
_entity_poly.type
_entity_poly.pdbx_seq_one_letter_code
_entity_poly.pdbx_strand_id
1 'polypeptide(L)'
;IGASSEALTQVLIPVAALVGIGFALLQWLLFSRVKVSSHDSSNGYKVKLIEADEEEEGIDNIEVSIKCAEIQHAISLGATSFLFTVYKYLGIFMGVFGVIIFLFLGSVKGFSTKSEPCIYNQGNTCKPALANAVFSTIAFLLGALTSVLSGFLGMKIATYANARTTLEARKGVGKASIIAFRSGAIMGFLLAANGLLVLYVSIYLFKLYYGDDWEGLYESITGYGLGGSSMALFGRVGGGIYTKAADVGADLVGKVERNILKMIHEIQLLLLIMWAIM
;
A
#
# COMPACT_ATOMS: atom_id res chain seq x y z
N ILE A 1 30.50 -0.88 -26.37
CA ILE A 1 29.15 -0.27 -26.45
C ILE A 1 28.24 -0.69 -25.28
N GLY A 2 28.41 -1.87 -24.66
CA GLY A 2 27.54 -2.35 -23.56
C GLY A 2 27.70 -1.72 -22.17
N ALA A 3 28.90 -1.28 -21.76
CA ALA A 3 29.11 -0.76 -20.39
C ALA A 3 28.36 0.56 -20.10
N SER A 4 28.19 1.42 -21.12
CA SER A 4 27.47 2.69 -20.97
C SER A 4 25.95 2.48 -20.83
N SER A 5 25.38 1.52 -21.57
CA SER A 5 23.95 1.18 -21.47
C SER A 5 23.59 0.48 -20.15
N GLU A 6 24.49 -0.34 -19.60
CA GLU A 6 24.27 -0.99 -18.30
C GLU A 6 24.33 0.03 -17.16
N ALA A 7 25.32 0.92 -17.16
CA ALA A 7 25.41 2.00 -16.20
C ALA A 7 24.21 2.95 -16.29
N LEU A 8 23.75 3.25 -17.51
CA LEU A 8 22.54 4.05 -17.74
C LEU A 8 21.31 3.39 -17.11
N THR A 9 21.14 2.08 -17.30
CA THR A 9 19.98 1.34 -16.77
C THR A 9 20.00 1.30 -15.23
N GLN A 10 21.17 1.11 -14.63
CA GLN A 10 21.36 1.12 -13.18
C GLN A 10 21.05 2.50 -12.54
N VAL A 11 21.21 3.59 -13.28
CA VAL A 11 20.84 4.93 -12.80
C VAL A 11 19.38 5.25 -13.11
N LEU A 12 18.88 4.87 -14.29
CA LEU A 12 17.55 5.24 -14.76
C LEU A 12 16.43 4.64 -13.90
N ILE A 13 16.54 3.37 -13.52
CA ILE A 13 15.51 2.67 -12.72
C ILE A 13 15.29 3.34 -11.35
N PRO A 14 16.32 3.54 -10.49
CA PRO A 14 16.12 4.17 -9.19
C PRO A 14 15.74 5.65 -9.34
N VAL A 15 16.24 6.36 -10.36
CA VAL A 15 15.82 7.75 -10.62
C VAL A 15 14.32 7.82 -10.97
N ALA A 16 13.82 6.94 -11.83
CA ALA A 16 12.40 6.89 -12.16
C ALA A 16 11.53 6.59 -10.92
N ALA A 17 11.97 5.67 -10.06
CA ALA A 17 11.29 5.38 -8.80
C ALA A 17 11.30 6.60 -7.85
N LEU A 18 12.43 7.27 -7.70
CA LEU A 18 12.54 8.48 -6.86
C LEU A 18 11.68 9.64 -7.40
N VAL A 19 11.60 9.80 -8.72
CA VAL A 19 10.70 10.77 -9.35
C VAL A 19 9.24 10.43 -9.05
N GLY A 20 8.86 9.15 -9.12
CA GLY A 20 7.53 8.69 -8.75
C GLY A 20 7.18 8.97 -7.28
N ILE A 21 8.09 8.68 -6.36
CA ILE A 21 7.92 9.00 -4.92
C ILE A 21 7.85 10.52 -4.72
N GLY A 22 8.72 11.28 -5.38
CA GLY A 22 8.73 12.74 -5.31
C GLY A 22 7.42 13.35 -5.82
N PHE A 23 6.87 12.81 -6.91
CA PHE A 23 5.56 13.20 -7.43
C PHE A 23 4.44 12.86 -6.43
N ALA A 24 4.43 11.66 -5.86
CA ALA A 24 3.45 11.26 -4.86
C ALA A 24 3.50 12.18 -3.62
N LEU A 25 4.70 12.52 -3.13
CA LEU A 25 4.88 13.44 -2.01
C LEU A 25 4.46 14.87 -2.36
N LEU A 26 4.76 15.35 -3.56
CA LEU A 26 4.33 16.67 -4.02
C LEU A 26 2.80 16.75 -4.09
N GLN A 27 2.15 15.71 -4.62
CA GLN A 27 0.69 15.62 -4.62
C GLN A 27 0.15 15.56 -3.19
N TRP A 28 0.79 14.83 -2.28
CA TRP A 28 0.42 14.81 -0.85
C TRP A 28 0.54 16.18 -0.19
N LEU A 29 1.61 16.94 -0.48
CA LEU A 29 1.78 18.30 0.05
C LEU A 29 0.71 19.25 -0.48
N LEU A 30 0.42 19.23 -1.79
CA LEU A 30 -0.65 20.02 -2.38
C LEU A 30 -2.02 19.64 -1.80
N PHE A 31 -2.22 18.34 -1.56
CA PHE A 31 -3.43 17.78 -0.97
C PHE A 31 -3.60 18.16 0.50
N SER A 32 -2.51 18.22 1.26
CA SER A 32 -2.52 18.55 2.69
C SER A 32 -2.93 20.00 3.00
N ARG A 33 -2.93 20.88 1.99
CA ARG A 33 -3.37 22.28 2.14
C ARG A 33 -4.84 22.42 2.48
N VAL A 34 -5.68 21.42 2.17
CA VAL A 34 -7.07 21.39 2.62
C VAL A 34 -7.10 21.06 4.11
N LYS A 35 -7.26 22.09 4.94
CA LYS A 35 -7.30 21.96 6.40
C LYS A 35 -8.64 21.37 6.84
N VAL A 36 -8.57 20.24 7.54
CA VAL A 36 -9.69 19.71 8.32
C VAL A 36 -9.35 20.03 9.77
N SER A 37 -10.08 20.94 10.39
CA SER A 37 -9.81 21.36 11.77
C SER A 37 -10.43 20.35 12.73
N SER A 38 -9.59 19.66 13.50
CA SER A 38 -10.01 18.86 14.64
C SER A 38 -9.76 19.66 15.91
N HIS A 39 -10.79 19.78 16.73
CA HIS A 39 -10.87 20.44 18.04
C HIS A 39 -9.54 20.49 18.82
N ASP A 40 -8.87 21.64 18.80
CA ASP A 40 -7.82 21.96 19.78
C ASP A 40 -8.44 22.90 20.83
N SER A 41 -8.86 22.31 21.95
CA SER A 41 -9.32 23.03 23.14
C SER A 41 -8.14 23.70 23.83
N SER A 42 -7.52 24.70 23.21
CA SER A 42 -6.58 25.57 23.94
C SER A 42 -6.30 26.95 23.36
N ASN A 43 -7.13 27.54 22.47
CA ASN A 43 -7.03 28.99 22.22
C ASN A 43 -8.25 29.58 21.50
N GLY A 44 -9.25 30.01 22.28
CA GLY A 44 -10.47 30.67 21.81
C GLY A 44 -10.30 32.08 21.22
N TYR A 45 -9.11 32.48 20.75
CA TYR A 45 -8.86 33.86 20.29
C TYR A 45 -7.97 34.03 19.05
N LYS A 46 -7.61 32.96 18.33
CA LYS A 46 -6.65 33.08 17.20
C LYS A 46 -7.11 32.53 15.84
N VAL A 47 -8.43 32.46 15.60
CA VAL A 47 -8.99 32.07 14.29
C VAL A 47 -9.77 33.23 13.68
N LYS A 48 -9.15 34.42 13.58
CA LYS A 48 -9.78 35.57 12.91
C LYS A 48 -8.94 36.25 11.83
N LEU A 49 -7.81 35.68 11.42
CA LEU A 49 -7.00 36.28 10.37
C LEU A 49 -6.47 35.19 9.45
N ILE A 50 -6.67 35.41 8.14
CA ILE A 50 -6.35 34.54 7.01
C ILE A 50 -7.49 33.58 6.62
N GLU A 51 -8.53 34.13 5.99
CA GLU A 51 -8.79 33.93 4.56
C GLU A 51 -9.90 34.89 4.12
N ALA A 52 -9.53 35.88 3.30
CA ALA A 52 -10.43 36.66 2.49
C ALA A 52 -10.65 35.88 1.18
N ASP A 53 -11.88 35.45 0.92
CA ASP A 53 -12.65 35.82 -0.26
C ASP A 53 -13.98 35.04 -0.27
N GLU A 54 -15.08 35.82 -0.29
CA GLU A 54 -16.49 35.48 -0.54
C GLU A 54 -17.28 34.73 0.57
N GLU A 55 -17.92 35.55 1.44
CA GLU A 55 -19.28 35.50 2.05
C GLU A 55 -20.17 34.27 1.72
N GLU A 56 -20.86 33.54 2.60
CA GLU A 56 -21.59 33.78 3.87
C GLU A 56 -21.66 32.44 4.70
N GLU A 57 -22.17 32.47 5.94
CA GLU A 57 -22.50 31.31 6.84
C GLU A 57 -21.37 30.75 7.75
N GLY A 58 -20.90 31.55 8.70
CA GLY A 58 -19.73 31.28 9.55
C GLY A 58 -19.89 30.40 10.81
N ILE A 59 -20.95 29.59 10.97
CA ILE A 59 -21.09 28.68 12.14
C ILE A 59 -21.36 27.23 11.71
N ASP A 60 -22.36 27.00 10.84
CA ASP A 60 -22.73 25.65 10.37
C ASP A 60 -21.58 24.97 9.60
N ASN A 61 -20.80 25.73 8.85
CA ASN A 61 -19.62 25.25 8.14
C ASN A 61 -18.54 24.68 9.06
N ILE A 62 -18.38 25.26 10.25
CA ILE A 62 -17.37 24.85 11.23
C ILE A 62 -17.85 23.60 11.95
N GLU A 63 -19.12 23.57 12.37
CA GLU A 63 -19.72 22.39 13.00
C GLU A 63 -19.69 21.16 12.07
N VAL A 64 -20.07 21.33 10.81
CA VAL A 64 -20.00 20.26 9.80
C VAL A 64 -18.56 19.77 9.59
N SER A 65 -17.58 20.68 9.57
CA SER A 65 -16.16 20.32 9.45
C SER A 65 -15.67 19.50 10.65
N ILE A 66 -16.06 19.89 11.86
CA ILE A 66 -15.75 19.17 13.11
C ILE A 66 -16.38 17.78 13.08
N LYS A 67 -17.66 17.66 12.70
CA LYS A 67 -18.36 16.38 12.59
C LYS A 67 -17.73 15.46 11.54
N CYS A 68 -17.30 16.00 10.40
CA CYS A 68 -16.57 15.23 9.39
C CYS A 68 -15.24 14.70 9.94
N ALA A 69 -14.51 15.50 10.72
CA ALA A 69 -13.26 15.09 11.36
C ALA A 69 -13.47 13.96 12.40
N GLU A 70 -14.53 14.05 13.22
CA GLU A 70 -14.90 13.02 14.19
C GLU A 70 -15.20 11.68 13.49
N ILE A 71 -16.00 11.70 12.42
CA ILE A 71 -16.33 10.51 11.62
C ILE A 71 -15.07 9.94 10.98
N GLN A 72 -14.22 10.79 10.40
CA GLN A 72 -12.94 10.38 9.82
C GLN A 72 -12.06 9.67 10.83
N HIS A 73 -11.96 10.21 12.05
CA HIS A 73 -11.18 9.62 13.12
C HIS A 73 -11.71 8.23 13.49
N ALA A 74 -13.03 8.08 13.62
CA ALA A 74 -13.66 6.79 13.89
C ALA A 74 -13.36 5.75 12.79
N ILE A 75 -13.46 6.14 11.51
CA ILE A 75 -13.13 5.27 10.37
C ILE A 75 -11.65 4.90 10.38
N SER A 76 -10.76 5.87 10.60
CA SER A 76 -9.32 5.64 10.61
C SER A 76 -8.90 4.70 11.74
N LEU A 77 -9.49 4.85 12.93
CA LEU A 77 -9.26 3.98 14.07
C LEU A 77 -9.74 2.55 13.80
N GLY A 78 -10.95 2.39 13.27
CA GLY A 78 -11.52 1.09 12.92
C GLY A 78 -10.70 0.38 11.84
N ALA A 79 -10.35 1.09 10.77
CA ALA A 79 -9.55 0.55 9.68
C ALA A 79 -8.14 0.13 10.14
N THR A 80 -7.47 0.96 10.95
CA THR A 80 -6.14 0.65 11.49
C THR A 80 -6.20 -0.56 12.43
N SER A 81 -7.22 -0.66 13.28
CA SER A 81 -7.39 -1.79 14.22
C SER A 81 -7.64 -3.12 13.50
N PHE A 82 -8.50 -3.10 12.48
CA PHE A 82 -8.77 -4.26 11.63
C PHE A 82 -7.50 -4.72 10.91
N LEU A 83 -6.80 -3.80 10.25
CA LEU A 83 -5.61 -4.12 9.46
C LEU A 83 -4.46 -4.61 10.34
N PHE A 84 -4.28 -4.07 11.55
CA PHE A 84 -3.31 -4.61 12.51
C PHE A 84 -3.64 -6.05 12.91
N THR A 85 -4.92 -6.36 13.11
CA THR A 85 -5.38 -7.72 13.42
C THR A 85 -5.08 -8.67 12.28
N VAL A 86 -5.45 -8.30 11.04
CA VAL A 86 -5.16 -9.07 9.82
C VAL A 86 -3.65 -9.29 9.69
N TYR A 87 -2.84 -8.25 9.84
CA TYR A 87 -1.38 -8.34 9.73
C TYR A 87 -0.74 -9.23 10.79
N LYS A 88 -1.32 -9.32 11.98
CA LYS A 88 -0.86 -10.28 13.00
C LYS A 88 -0.98 -11.72 12.50
N TYR A 89 -2.10 -12.08 11.87
CA TYR A 89 -2.31 -13.42 11.32
C TYR A 89 -1.47 -13.65 10.06
N LEU A 90 -1.38 -12.66 9.17
CA LEU A 90 -0.52 -12.74 7.97
C LEU A 90 0.95 -12.90 8.35
N GLY A 91 1.42 -12.25 9.41
CA GLY A 91 2.80 -12.39 9.89
C GLY A 91 3.13 -13.81 10.34
N ILE A 92 2.20 -14.49 11.02
CA ILE A 92 2.36 -15.90 11.40
C ILE A 92 2.38 -16.78 10.16
N PHE A 93 1.44 -16.59 9.24
CA PHE A 93 1.40 -17.32 7.97
C PHE A 93 2.69 -17.12 7.16
N MET A 94 3.19 -15.89 7.09
CA MET A 94 4.44 -15.54 6.41
C MET A 94 5.63 -16.29 7.00
N GLY A 95 5.75 -16.36 8.33
CA GLY A 95 6.82 -17.11 8.99
C GLY A 95 6.77 -18.60 8.69
N VAL A 96 5.58 -19.21 8.81
CA VAL A 96 5.38 -20.64 8.54
C VAL A 96 5.65 -20.96 7.06
N PHE A 97 5.10 -20.16 6.14
CA PHE A 97 5.28 -20.39 4.71
C PHE A 97 6.73 -20.15 4.26
N GLY A 98 7.44 -19.19 4.87
CA GLY A 98 8.88 -19.01 4.66
C GLY A 98 9.71 -20.23 5.08
N VAL A 99 9.40 -20.85 6.23
CA VAL A 99 10.05 -22.09 6.67
C VAL A 99 9.75 -23.24 5.69
N ILE A 100 8.50 -23.34 5.22
CA ILE A 100 8.11 -24.33 4.22
C ILE A 100 8.93 -24.14 2.93
N ILE A 101 9.01 -22.92 2.39
CA ILE A 101 9.81 -22.63 1.19
C ILE A 101 11.26 -23.06 1.38
N PHE A 102 11.88 -22.68 2.50
CA PHE A 102 13.25 -23.06 2.82
C PHE A 102 13.45 -24.58 2.89
N LEU A 103 12.55 -25.29 3.57
CA LEU A 103 12.63 -26.75 3.73
C LEU A 103 12.43 -27.48 2.40
N PHE A 104 11.42 -27.10 1.61
CA PHE A 104 11.15 -27.74 0.33
C PHE A 104 12.29 -27.52 -0.66
N LEU A 105 12.75 -26.27 -0.84
CA LEU A 105 13.87 -25.95 -1.74
C LEU A 105 15.19 -26.56 -1.24
N GLY A 106 15.44 -26.55 0.08
CA GLY A 106 16.63 -27.17 0.67
C GLY A 106 16.63 -28.70 0.56
N SER A 107 15.46 -29.34 0.65
CA SER A 107 15.32 -30.79 0.59
C SER A 107 15.53 -31.38 -0.81
N VAL A 108 15.34 -30.61 -1.89
CA VAL A 108 15.52 -31.10 -3.28
C VAL A 108 16.90 -31.74 -3.48
N LYS A 109 17.93 -31.19 -2.83
CA LYS A 109 19.33 -31.68 -2.90
C LYS A 109 19.88 -32.09 -1.53
N GLY A 110 19.02 -32.43 -0.58
CA GLY A 110 19.41 -32.91 0.74
C GLY A 110 20.30 -31.94 1.52
N PHE A 111 20.04 -30.63 1.41
CA PHE A 111 20.84 -29.57 2.06
C PHE A 111 22.34 -29.60 1.69
N SER A 112 22.68 -30.14 0.52
CA SER A 112 24.07 -30.19 0.04
C SER A 112 24.63 -28.78 -0.20
N THR A 113 25.82 -28.53 0.36
CA THR A 113 26.56 -27.26 0.22
C THR A 113 27.53 -27.24 -0.97
N LYS A 114 27.53 -28.29 -1.80
CA LYS A 114 28.43 -28.40 -2.94
C LYS A 114 27.92 -27.56 -4.12
N SER A 115 28.82 -26.80 -4.73
CA SER A 115 28.56 -26.10 -5.99
C SER A 115 28.35 -27.11 -7.13
N GLU A 116 27.32 -26.90 -7.93
CA GLU A 116 26.94 -27.79 -9.03
C GLU A 116 27.14 -27.09 -10.40
N PRO A 117 27.30 -27.84 -11.51
CA PRO A 117 27.28 -27.25 -12.84
C PRO A 117 25.89 -26.64 -13.14
N CYS A 118 25.86 -25.47 -13.77
CA CYS A 118 24.62 -24.77 -14.09
C CYS A 118 23.74 -25.59 -15.06
N ILE A 119 22.41 -25.53 -14.90
CA ILE A 119 21.46 -26.32 -15.70
C ILE A 119 21.47 -25.87 -17.16
N TYR A 120 21.57 -24.55 -17.40
CA TYR A 120 21.57 -23.98 -18.75
C TYR A 120 22.98 -23.76 -19.34
N ASN A 121 24.03 -23.71 -18.52
CA ASN A 121 25.41 -23.54 -18.98
C ASN A 121 26.35 -24.57 -18.34
N GLN A 122 26.47 -25.74 -18.97
CA GLN A 122 27.27 -26.88 -18.50
C GLN A 122 28.78 -26.59 -18.32
N GLY A 123 29.28 -25.41 -18.74
CA GLY A 123 30.67 -24.99 -18.55
C GLY A 123 30.97 -24.25 -17.24
N ASN A 124 29.96 -23.75 -16.53
CA ASN A 124 30.15 -22.91 -15.33
C ASN A 124 29.62 -23.59 -14.06
N THR A 125 30.29 -23.35 -12.93
CA THR A 125 29.81 -23.80 -11.61
C THR A 125 28.87 -22.75 -11.02
N CYS A 126 27.62 -23.13 -10.78
CA CYS A 126 26.60 -22.33 -10.11
C CYS A 126 26.70 -22.45 -8.58
N LYS A 127 26.07 -21.51 -7.88
CA LYS A 127 26.00 -21.51 -6.42
C LYS A 127 25.20 -22.73 -5.91
N PRO A 128 25.42 -23.19 -4.66
CA PRO A 128 24.72 -24.35 -4.12
C PRO A 128 23.21 -24.08 -4.03
N ALA A 129 22.40 -25.12 -4.28
CA ALA A 129 20.93 -25.05 -4.19
C ALA A 129 20.43 -24.55 -2.82
N LEU A 130 21.21 -24.79 -1.76
CA LEU A 130 20.93 -24.26 -0.42
C LEU A 130 20.97 -22.71 -0.39
N ALA A 131 21.87 -22.07 -1.13
CA ALA A 131 21.90 -20.62 -1.24
C ALA A 131 20.62 -20.12 -1.93
N ASN A 132 20.21 -20.74 -3.04
CA ASN A 132 18.96 -20.38 -3.73
C ASN A 132 17.75 -20.53 -2.81
N ALA A 133 17.70 -21.56 -1.97
CA ALA A 133 16.65 -21.73 -0.96
C ALA A 133 16.62 -20.57 0.06
N VAL A 134 17.79 -20.14 0.56
CA VAL A 134 17.90 -19.01 1.50
C VAL A 134 17.49 -17.70 0.84
N PHE A 135 18.03 -17.39 -0.35
CA PHE A 135 17.73 -16.16 -1.07
C PHE A 135 16.28 -16.10 -1.53
N SER A 136 15.68 -17.21 -1.96
CA SER A 136 14.26 -17.31 -2.28
C SER A 136 13.37 -17.02 -1.07
N THR A 137 13.76 -17.53 0.11
CA THR A 137 13.04 -17.27 1.37
C THR A 137 13.16 -15.80 1.78
N ILE A 138 14.34 -15.21 1.64
CA ILE A 138 14.55 -13.77 1.90
C ILE A 138 13.73 -12.93 0.92
N ALA A 139 13.74 -13.26 -0.37
CA ALA A 139 12.95 -12.59 -1.40
C ALA A 139 11.45 -12.68 -1.10
N PHE A 140 10.97 -13.85 -0.68
CA PHE A 140 9.60 -14.06 -0.24
C PHE A 140 9.22 -13.13 0.92
N LEU A 141 10.06 -13.06 1.97
CA LEU A 141 9.82 -12.17 3.11
C LEU A 141 9.84 -10.69 2.69
N LEU A 142 10.78 -10.28 1.83
CA LEU A 142 10.83 -8.92 1.29
C LEU A 142 9.58 -8.57 0.48
N GLY A 143 9.10 -9.47 -0.38
CA GLY A 143 7.88 -9.27 -1.16
C GLY A 143 6.65 -9.19 -0.27
N ALA A 144 6.56 -10.06 0.74
CA ALA A 144 5.47 -10.06 1.70
C ALA A 144 5.44 -8.75 2.51
N LEU A 145 6.58 -8.33 3.06
CA LEU A 145 6.70 -7.06 3.79
C LEU A 145 6.34 -5.86 2.92
N THR A 146 6.78 -5.84 1.65
CA THR A 146 6.46 -4.77 0.71
C THR A 146 4.97 -4.70 0.40
N SER A 147 4.30 -5.85 0.28
CA SER A 147 2.85 -5.94 0.08
C SER A 147 2.05 -5.44 1.30
N VAL A 148 2.51 -5.81 2.51
CA VAL A 148 1.94 -5.33 3.79
C VAL A 148 2.11 -3.80 3.93
N LEU A 149 3.31 -3.27 3.64
CA LEU A 149 3.55 -1.82 3.68
C LEU A 149 2.70 -1.08 2.65
N SER A 150 2.58 -1.62 1.44
CA SER A 150 1.73 -1.09 0.37
C SER A 150 0.27 -0.95 0.81
N GLY A 151 -0.31 -2.00 1.40
CA GLY A 151 -1.68 -1.97 1.90
C GLY A 151 -1.88 -0.96 3.04
N PHE A 152 -0.92 -0.84 3.95
CA PHE A 152 -0.98 0.14 5.04
C PHE A 152 -0.92 1.58 4.54
N LEU A 153 0.01 1.88 3.62
CA LEU A 153 0.14 3.21 3.04
C LEU A 153 -1.12 3.61 2.25
N GLY A 154 -1.66 2.68 1.46
CA GLY A 154 -2.92 2.88 0.74
C GLY A 154 -4.06 3.24 1.68
N MET A 155 -4.25 2.46 2.76
CA MET A 155 -5.26 2.73 3.78
C MET A 155 -5.09 4.10 4.45
N LYS A 156 -3.86 4.50 4.77
CA LYS A 156 -3.60 5.81 5.40
C LYS A 156 -3.96 6.96 4.48
N ILE A 157 -3.57 6.89 3.20
CA ILE A 157 -3.91 7.93 2.21
C ILE A 157 -5.42 8.03 2.02
N ALA A 158 -6.05 6.87 1.88
CA ALA A 158 -7.48 6.73 1.68
C ALA A 158 -8.30 7.30 2.88
N THR A 159 -8.03 6.84 4.11
CA THR A 159 -8.71 7.37 5.32
C THR A 159 -8.42 8.86 5.57
N TYR A 160 -7.27 9.36 5.11
CA TYR A 160 -6.94 10.78 5.17
C TYR A 160 -7.72 11.61 4.15
N ALA A 161 -8.05 11.03 2.99
CA ALA A 161 -8.70 11.75 1.91
C ALA A 161 -10.22 11.83 2.02
N ASN A 162 -10.84 10.86 2.70
CA ASN A 162 -12.29 10.72 2.78
C ASN A 162 -13.03 12.00 3.18
N ALA A 163 -12.73 12.55 4.35
CA ALA A 163 -13.42 13.74 4.84
C ALA A 163 -13.15 14.99 3.99
N ARG A 164 -11.95 15.10 3.41
CA ARG A 164 -11.61 16.22 2.52
C ARG A 164 -12.44 16.19 1.25
N THR A 165 -12.62 15.02 0.67
CA THR A 165 -13.49 14.83 -0.49
C THR A 165 -14.93 15.23 -0.17
N THR A 166 -15.44 14.85 1.01
CA THR A 166 -16.79 15.23 1.47
C THR A 166 -16.93 16.75 1.65
N LEU A 167 -15.96 17.42 2.28
CA LEU A 167 -16.00 18.88 2.46
C LEU A 167 -15.96 19.62 1.12
N GLU A 168 -15.26 19.08 0.13
CA GLU A 168 -15.09 19.71 -1.18
C GLU A 168 -16.23 19.38 -2.15
N ALA A 169 -17.00 18.32 -1.88
CA ALA A 169 -18.27 18.05 -2.56
C ALA A 169 -19.29 19.17 -2.38
N ARG A 170 -19.19 19.92 -1.28
CA ARG A 170 -20.04 21.11 -1.02
C ARG A 170 -19.80 22.25 -2.02
N LYS A 171 -18.60 22.30 -2.61
CA LYS A 171 -18.20 23.28 -3.62
C LYS A 171 -18.41 22.77 -5.06
N GLY A 172 -19.03 21.59 -5.22
CA GLY A 172 -19.35 20.97 -6.49
C GLY A 172 -18.56 19.68 -6.78
N VAL A 173 -19.14 18.84 -7.63
CA VAL A 173 -18.62 17.50 -7.99
C VAL A 173 -17.22 17.57 -8.61
N GLY A 174 -16.91 18.61 -9.38
CA GLY A 174 -15.60 18.78 -10.01
C GLY A 174 -14.46 18.88 -9.00
N LYS A 175 -14.63 19.66 -7.92
CA LYS A 175 -13.61 19.82 -6.88
C LYS A 175 -13.44 18.53 -6.07
N ALA A 176 -14.54 17.87 -5.72
CA ALA A 176 -14.50 16.58 -5.01
C ALA A 176 -13.78 15.49 -5.83
N SER A 177 -14.10 15.38 -7.12
CA SER A 177 -13.51 14.40 -8.02
C SER A 177 -11.99 14.61 -8.19
N ILE A 178 -11.53 15.86 -8.30
CA ILE A 178 -10.09 16.18 -8.37
C ILE A 178 -9.36 15.71 -7.10
N ILE A 179 -9.97 15.89 -5.93
CA ILE A 179 -9.38 15.51 -4.64
C ILE A 179 -9.33 14.00 -4.48
N ALA A 180 -10.41 13.31 -4.83
CA ALA A 180 -10.44 11.85 -4.87
C ALA A 180 -9.38 11.29 -5.84
N PHE A 181 -9.31 11.83 -7.07
CA PHE A 181 -8.33 11.42 -8.08
C PHE A 181 -6.89 11.66 -7.63
N ARG A 182 -6.59 12.84 -7.06
CA ARG A 182 -5.26 13.14 -6.50
C ARG A 182 -4.88 12.16 -5.39
N SER A 183 -5.82 11.80 -4.51
CA SER A 183 -5.55 10.82 -3.46
C SER A 183 -5.24 9.42 -4.02
N GLY A 184 -5.97 8.99 -5.06
CA GLY A 184 -5.70 7.74 -5.77
C GLY A 184 -4.36 7.76 -6.51
N ALA A 185 -3.99 8.89 -7.11
CA ALA A 185 -2.69 9.06 -7.76
C ALA A 185 -1.54 8.95 -6.75
N ILE A 186 -1.65 9.57 -5.57
CA ILE A 186 -0.62 9.45 -4.52
C ILE A 186 -0.39 7.98 -4.15
N MET A 187 -1.48 7.24 -3.93
CA MET A 187 -1.40 5.80 -3.65
C MET A 187 -0.74 5.04 -4.81
N GLY A 188 -1.23 5.20 -6.04
CA GLY A 188 -0.71 4.47 -7.20
C GLY A 188 0.77 4.73 -7.47
N PHE A 189 1.21 5.99 -7.49
CA PHE A 189 2.61 6.34 -7.73
C PHE A 189 3.53 5.89 -6.59
N LEU A 190 3.09 6.01 -5.33
CA LEU A 190 3.87 5.56 -4.18
C LEU A 190 4.06 4.03 -4.21
N LEU A 191 3.00 3.28 -4.50
CA LEU A 191 3.02 1.81 -4.56
C LEU A 191 3.88 1.31 -5.73
N ALA A 192 3.69 1.87 -6.93
CA ALA A 192 4.46 1.50 -8.11
C ALA A 192 5.96 1.80 -7.93
N ALA A 193 6.28 2.99 -7.44
CA ALA A 193 7.66 3.40 -7.23
C ALA A 193 8.35 2.61 -6.10
N ASN A 194 7.65 2.38 -4.98
CA ASN A 194 8.19 1.58 -3.88
C ASN A 194 8.41 0.12 -4.31
N GLY A 195 7.46 -0.49 -5.03
CA GLY A 195 7.60 -1.85 -5.55
C GLY A 195 8.77 -2.00 -6.52
N LEU A 196 8.95 -1.03 -7.41
CA LEU A 196 10.08 -0.99 -8.34
C LEU A 196 11.43 -0.79 -7.63
N LEU A 197 11.48 0.11 -6.65
CA LEU A 197 12.70 0.41 -5.88
C LEU A 197 13.14 -0.79 -5.03
N VAL A 198 12.21 -1.43 -4.31
CA VAL A 198 12.53 -2.62 -3.52
C VAL A 198 12.98 -3.77 -4.40
N LEU A 199 12.34 -3.98 -5.55
CA LEU A 199 12.77 -4.98 -6.52
C LEU A 199 14.18 -4.68 -7.02
N TYR A 200 14.45 -3.45 -7.47
CA TYR A 200 15.77 -3.03 -7.95
C TYR A 200 16.88 -3.24 -6.91
N VAL A 201 16.64 -2.79 -5.67
CA VAL A 201 17.58 -2.98 -4.55
C VAL A 201 17.81 -4.46 -4.25
N SER A 202 16.76 -5.29 -4.30
CA SER A 202 16.87 -6.73 -4.08
C SER A 202 17.73 -7.40 -5.16
N ILE A 203 17.52 -7.05 -6.44
CA ILE A 203 18.34 -7.54 -7.56
C ILE A 203 19.80 -7.14 -7.37
N TYR A 204 20.05 -5.87 -7.01
CA TYR A 204 21.41 -5.36 -6.81
C TYR A 204 22.12 -6.08 -5.65
N LEU A 205 21.44 -6.27 -4.51
CA LEU A 205 21.99 -6.99 -3.36
C LEU A 205 22.27 -8.46 -3.67
N PHE A 206 21.36 -9.13 -4.38
CA PHE A 206 21.55 -10.54 -4.72
C PHE A 206 22.67 -10.69 -5.75
N LYS A 207 22.83 -9.74 -6.66
CA LYS A 207 23.93 -9.72 -7.64
C LYS A 207 25.30 -9.70 -6.97
N LEU A 208 25.46 -9.03 -5.83
CA LEU A 208 26.73 -9.03 -5.07
C LEU A 208 27.12 -10.44 -4.59
N TYR A 209 26.15 -11.31 -4.32
CA TYR A 209 26.40 -12.69 -3.89
C TYR A 209 26.55 -13.67 -5.06
N TYR A 210 25.66 -13.56 -6.06
CA TYR A 210 25.60 -14.48 -7.18
C TYR A 210 26.67 -14.21 -8.26
N GLY A 211 27.13 -12.97 -8.41
CA GLY A 211 28.16 -12.60 -9.38
C GLY A 211 27.73 -12.90 -10.82
N ASP A 212 28.36 -13.90 -11.44
CA ASP A 212 28.09 -14.34 -12.83
C ASP A 212 26.99 -15.41 -12.93
N ASP A 213 26.41 -15.85 -11.80
CA ASP A 213 25.30 -16.80 -11.76
C ASP A 213 23.94 -16.07 -11.84
N TRP A 214 23.58 -15.63 -13.04
CA TRP A 214 22.31 -14.92 -13.29
C TRP A 214 21.09 -15.85 -13.18
N GLU A 215 21.28 -17.16 -13.35
CA GLU A 215 20.22 -18.16 -13.27
C GLU A 215 19.71 -18.28 -11.83
N GLY A 216 20.61 -18.57 -10.88
CA GLY A 216 20.26 -18.65 -9.46
C GLY A 216 19.77 -17.33 -8.88
N LEU A 217 20.26 -16.20 -9.42
CA LEU A 217 19.81 -14.86 -9.08
C LEU A 217 18.30 -14.69 -9.37
N TYR A 218 17.89 -14.89 -10.63
CA TYR A 218 16.50 -14.67 -11.04
C TYR A 218 15.57 -15.73 -10.51
N GLU A 219 16.02 -16.98 -10.37
CA GLU A 219 15.30 -18.05 -9.68
C GLU A 219 14.95 -17.61 -8.25
N SER A 220 15.92 -17.06 -7.51
CA SER A 220 15.70 -16.58 -6.15
C SER A 220 14.76 -15.36 -6.08
N ILE A 221 14.85 -14.44 -7.05
CA ILE A 221 13.97 -13.26 -7.13
C ILE A 221 12.51 -13.63 -7.36
N THR A 222 12.21 -14.78 -7.97
CA THR A 222 10.80 -15.22 -8.15
C THR A 222 10.05 -15.31 -6.83
N GLY A 223 10.76 -15.58 -5.72
CA GLY A 223 10.22 -15.54 -4.36
C GLY A 223 9.58 -14.20 -3.98
N TYR A 224 10.07 -13.08 -4.51
CA TYR A 224 9.50 -11.75 -4.26
C TYR A 224 8.05 -11.64 -4.76
N GLY A 225 7.78 -12.12 -5.97
CA GLY A 225 6.42 -12.16 -6.53
C GLY A 225 5.50 -13.11 -5.77
N LEU A 226 6.03 -14.27 -5.34
CA LEU A 226 5.31 -15.25 -4.52
C LEU A 226 4.88 -14.65 -3.17
N GLY A 227 5.79 -13.94 -2.49
CA GLY A 227 5.51 -13.28 -1.22
C GLY A 227 4.47 -12.17 -1.36
N GLY A 228 4.64 -11.30 -2.36
CA GLY A 228 3.73 -10.18 -2.59
C GLY A 228 2.30 -10.63 -2.89
N SER A 229 2.14 -11.60 -3.80
CA SER A 229 0.83 -12.14 -4.20
C SER A 229 0.14 -12.93 -3.08
N SER A 230 0.90 -13.68 -2.28
CA SER A 230 0.36 -14.41 -1.12
C SER A 230 -0.25 -13.46 -0.10
N MET A 231 0.46 -12.37 0.26
CA MET A 231 -0.08 -11.38 1.20
C MET A 231 -1.26 -10.59 0.60
N ALA A 232 -1.19 -10.28 -0.69
CA ALA A 232 -2.27 -9.58 -1.39
C ALA A 232 -3.56 -10.42 -1.42
N LEU A 233 -3.46 -11.75 -1.58
CA LEU A 233 -4.60 -12.65 -1.56
C LEU A 233 -5.34 -12.57 -0.22
N PHE A 234 -4.62 -12.74 0.90
CA PHE A 234 -5.25 -12.68 2.22
C PHE A 234 -5.75 -11.28 2.56
N GLY A 235 -5.04 -10.23 2.15
CA GLY A 235 -5.48 -8.85 2.32
C GLY A 235 -6.80 -8.56 1.60
N ARG A 236 -6.92 -9.00 0.34
CA ARG A 236 -8.14 -8.83 -0.46
C ARG A 236 -9.29 -9.69 0.04
N VAL A 237 -9.06 -10.96 0.35
CA VAL A 237 -10.11 -11.85 0.86
C VAL A 237 -10.59 -11.39 2.24
N GLY A 238 -9.66 -11.15 3.17
CA GLY A 238 -9.99 -10.71 4.53
C GLY A 238 -10.68 -9.35 4.55
N GLY A 239 -10.15 -8.38 3.80
CA GLY A 239 -10.75 -7.06 3.65
C GLY A 239 -12.11 -7.11 2.96
N GLY A 240 -12.27 -7.93 1.92
CA GLY A 240 -13.51 -8.08 1.17
C GLY A 240 -14.63 -8.69 2.01
N ILE A 241 -14.34 -9.70 2.84
CA ILE A 241 -15.31 -10.27 3.78
C ILE A 241 -15.74 -9.20 4.80
N TYR A 242 -14.79 -8.47 5.39
CA TYR A 242 -15.07 -7.44 6.38
C TYR A 242 -15.97 -6.34 5.83
N THR A 243 -15.64 -5.80 4.66
CA THR A 243 -16.42 -4.71 4.06
C THR A 243 -17.77 -5.19 3.56
N LYS A 244 -17.85 -6.36 2.92
CA LYS A 244 -19.12 -6.87 2.37
C LYS A 244 -20.11 -7.30 3.43
N ALA A 245 -19.65 -7.89 4.54
CA ALA A 245 -20.53 -8.21 5.65
C ALA A 245 -21.15 -6.94 6.26
N ALA A 246 -20.36 -5.87 6.40
CA ALA A 246 -20.84 -4.58 6.88
C ALA A 246 -21.79 -3.89 5.89
N ASP A 247 -21.46 -3.93 4.59
CA ASP A 247 -22.27 -3.40 3.48
C ASP A 247 -23.66 -4.04 3.48
N VAL A 248 -23.72 -5.38 3.42
CA VAL A 248 -24.97 -6.13 3.37
C VAL A 248 -25.79 -5.97 4.66
N GLY A 249 -25.15 -6.02 5.83
CA GLY A 249 -25.85 -5.88 7.11
C GLY A 249 -26.47 -4.50 7.31
N ALA A 250 -25.73 -3.43 6.98
CA ALA A 250 -26.24 -2.06 7.07
C ALA A 250 -27.36 -1.80 6.06
N ASP A 251 -27.22 -2.29 4.83
CA ASP A 251 -28.21 -2.08 3.78
C ASP A 251 -29.52 -2.83 4.03
N LEU A 252 -29.47 -4.09 4.48
CA LEU A 252 -30.68 -4.87 4.78
C LEU A 252 -31.51 -4.23 5.90
N VAL A 253 -30.90 -3.97 7.05
CA VAL A 253 -31.63 -3.44 8.21
C VAL A 253 -32.05 -1.99 7.99
N GLY A 254 -31.18 -1.17 7.38
CA GLY A 254 -31.45 0.24 7.14
C GLY A 254 -32.53 0.48 6.08
N LYS A 255 -32.43 -0.19 4.93
CA LYS A 255 -33.32 0.04 3.79
C LYS A 255 -34.60 -0.81 3.86
N VAL A 256 -34.50 -2.09 4.23
CA VAL A 256 -35.62 -3.04 4.12
C VAL A 256 -36.48 -3.04 5.37
N GLU A 257 -35.87 -3.04 6.56
CA GLU A 257 -36.62 -3.18 7.81
C GLU A 257 -37.04 -1.84 8.43
N ARG A 258 -36.13 -0.86 8.45
CA ARG A 258 -36.34 0.39 9.18
C ARG A 258 -36.77 1.57 8.29
N ASN A 259 -36.64 1.44 6.96
CA ASN A 259 -36.98 2.48 5.99
C ASN A 259 -36.32 3.86 6.30
N ILE A 260 -35.15 3.85 6.94
CA ILE A 260 -34.41 5.07 7.28
C ILE A 260 -33.58 5.44 6.05
N LEU A 261 -33.97 6.56 5.42
CA LEU A 261 -33.50 7.04 4.13
C LEU A 261 -31.95 7.08 4.03
N LYS A 262 -31.38 6.41 3.02
CA LYS A 262 -30.17 6.68 2.18
C LYS A 262 -28.93 7.44 2.69
N MET A 263 -28.89 8.05 3.86
CA MET A 263 -27.77 8.86 4.36
C MET A 263 -26.59 7.99 4.83
N ILE A 264 -26.82 6.70 5.07
CA ILE A 264 -25.79 5.68 5.31
C ILE A 264 -24.98 5.35 4.04
N HIS A 265 -25.43 5.81 2.86
CA HIS A 265 -24.87 5.40 1.57
C HIS A 265 -23.55 6.09 1.21
N GLU A 266 -23.30 7.33 1.65
CA GLU A 266 -22.10 8.09 1.26
C GLU A 266 -20.83 7.63 2.01
N ILE A 267 -20.95 7.25 3.29
CA ILE A 267 -19.80 6.79 4.09
C ILE A 267 -19.36 5.39 3.66
N GLN A 268 -20.29 4.52 3.26
CA GLN A 268 -19.97 3.18 2.74
C GLN A 268 -19.42 3.22 1.31
N LEU A 269 -19.92 4.10 0.44
CA LEU A 269 -19.38 4.25 -0.92
C LEU A 269 -17.93 4.76 -0.90
N LEU A 270 -17.58 5.63 0.05
CA LEU A 270 -16.18 6.01 0.28
C LEU A 270 -15.31 4.82 0.71
N LEU A 271 -15.79 3.96 1.62
CA LEU A 271 -15.07 2.72 1.97
C LEU A 271 -14.93 1.74 0.79
N LEU A 272 -15.90 1.71 -0.13
CA LEU A 272 -15.87 0.89 -1.34
C LEU A 272 -14.91 1.45 -2.42
N ILE A 273 -14.83 2.79 -2.55
CA ILE A 273 -13.86 3.46 -3.43
C ILE A 273 -12.43 3.29 -2.90
N MET A 274 -12.23 3.27 -1.58
CA MET A 274 -10.94 2.91 -0.98
C MET A 274 -10.51 1.46 -1.29
N TRP A 275 -11.48 0.55 -1.48
CA TRP A 275 -11.22 -0.86 -1.78
C TRP A 275 -10.97 -1.12 -3.27
N ALA A 276 -11.60 -0.35 -4.17
CA ALA A 276 -11.42 -0.48 -5.61
C ALA A 276 -10.02 -0.10 -6.12
N ILE A 277 -9.17 0.47 -5.26
CA ILE A 277 -7.82 0.96 -5.61
C ILE A 277 -6.70 0.09 -4.97
N MET A 278 -7.04 -0.88 -4.10
CA MET A 278 -6.11 -1.90 -3.56
C MET A 278 -6.19 -3.24 -4.31
#